data_AF-A0A8M8UY32-F1
#
_entry.id   AF-A0A8M8UY32-F1
#
_cell.length_a   1.000
_cell.length_b   1.000
_cell.length_c   1.000
_cell.angle_alpha   90.00
_cell.angle_beta   90.00
_cell.angle_gamma   90.00
#
_symmetry.space_group_name_H-M   'P 1'
#
loop_
_entity.id
_entity.type
_entity.pdbx_description
1 polymer ?
#
loop_
_entity_poly.entity_id
_entity_poly.type
_entity_poly.pdbx_seq_one_letter_code
_entity_poly.pdbx_strand_id
1 'polypeptide(L)'
;MASASDEENDAVLSDVEADEPVPVDIINPENISVEKFREILAELDRERIAREAAENAKNDLQVSFNRLKVLCHEAIKKRDECSRQRDDALREKEEALKKLESVGGELSEGIKLKEDLLRQKDEVFKQLEEVRKARESMRVEMETGSSMLVSGMEKISRKVSSYKEFGGNGLPKSNKYSGLPAVAYGVIKRTNEIVEELMRQIEVSVKSRNEAQELVEQRNYEIAIEVSQLEATISGLREEVAKKSEEIESLKRTIDEKDRKLAEFERESSEKQEGMERELSRLRLLVSDYESKTETQKPLLIDQLNYVSRVHGEMCKVMKIVDAKKSSELSESLFLAQETNMEENIKAALAGMESVNELSKIVVEKTRDLVEERTREVKSLNETIDQLMKEKEQIGSLLRSTLSRRMSVDLSSKTNELFKVAENGLKEAGIEYKFSKFQGSKGKMSPDEVEENEVYALASALENIIKQSQLEIIELKHSVEELRAESNLYKEHVDTQTKE
;
A
#
# COMPACT_ATOMS: atom_id res chain seq x y z
N MET A 1 35.64 139.42 52.68
CA MET A 1 36.10 140.70 53.26
C MET A 1 37.26 141.15 52.38
N ALA A 2 37.27 142.30 51.71
CA ALA A 2 36.87 143.66 52.13
C ALA A 2 37.78 144.21 53.24
N SER A 3 38.35 145.41 53.18
CA SER A 3 38.27 146.48 52.14
C SER A 3 39.25 147.63 52.42
N ALA A 4 39.58 148.44 51.41
CA ALA A 4 40.30 149.73 51.48
C ALA A 4 41.80 149.62 51.90
N SER A 5 42.77 150.46 51.50
CA SER A 5 42.78 151.84 50.95
C SER A 5 42.47 152.93 52.00
N ASP A 6 43.10 154.11 52.07
CA ASP A 6 44.28 154.68 51.36
C ASP A 6 45.35 155.06 52.43
N GLU A 7 46.23 156.07 52.43
CA GLU A 7 46.58 157.23 51.57
C GLU A 7 48.04 157.68 51.90
N GLU A 8 48.66 158.59 51.13
CA GLU A 8 49.98 159.22 51.41
C GLU A 8 49.84 160.61 52.04
N ASN A 9 50.92 161.22 52.57
CA ASN A 9 51.09 162.69 52.60
C ASN A 9 52.52 163.17 52.93
N ASP A 10 52.87 164.38 52.48
CA ASP A 10 54.21 165.01 52.50
C ASP A 10 54.13 166.47 53.05
N ALA A 11 55.21 167.00 53.67
CA ALA A 11 55.27 168.37 54.21
C ALA A 11 56.71 168.86 54.54
N VAL A 12 56.97 170.17 54.40
CA VAL A 12 58.33 170.76 54.34
C VAL A 12 58.47 172.12 55.11
N LEU A 13 59.54 172.24 55.93
CA LEU A 13 60.36 173.40 56.43
C LEU A 13 59.81 174.84 56.73
N SER A 14 60.64 175.65 57.42
CA SER A 14 60.62 177.13 57.70
C SER A 14 59.79 177.63 58.93
N ASP A 15 60.05 178.77 59.61
CA ASP A 15 61.23 179.69 59.62
C ASP A 15 61.37 180.58 60.92
N VAL A 16 62.58 181.14 61.08
CA VAL A 16 63.11 182.42 61.68
C VAL A 16 62.23 183.43 62.47
N GLU A 17 62.76 184.05 63.57
CA GLU A 17 62.88 185.52 63.85
C GLU A 17 63.66 185.88 65.17
N ALA A 18 63.92 187.18 65.47
CA ALA A 18 64.95 187.67 66.43
C ALA A 18 64.58 188.94 67.28
N ASP A 19 65.58 189.80 67.62
CA ASP A 19 65.55 191.13 68.29
C ASP A 19 65.49 191.20 69.85
N GLU A 20 65.90 192.28 70.56
CA GLU A 20 67.10 193.17 70.51
C GLU A 20 67.25 193.94 71.88
N PRO A 21 68.36 194.68 72.18
CA PRO A 21 68.66 195.22 73.53
C PRO A 21 68.30 196.72 73.77
N VAL A 22 68.29 197.15 75.05
CA VAL A 22 68.02 198.55 75.49
C VAL A 22 69.05 198.99 76.58
N PRO A 23 69.51 200.26 76.64
CA PRO A 23 70.80 200.61 77.26
C PRO A 23 70.76 201.35 78.62
N VAL A 24 71.97 201.63 79.15
CA VAL A 24 72.29 202.39 80.38
C VAL A 24 72.55 203.87 80.06
N ASP A 25 72.27 204.78 81.01
CA ASP A 25 72.63 206.21 80.92
C ASP A 25 73.25 206.75 82.24
N ILE A 26 74.02 207.85 82.16
CA ILE A 26 74.97 208.30 83.20
C ILE A 26 74.85 209.81 83.48
N ILE A 27 74.87 210.22 84.76
CA ILE A 27 74.89 211.65 85.16
C ILE A 27 75.98 211.96 86.20
N ASN A 28 76.65 213.10 85.99
CA ASN A 28 77.64 213.81 86.82
C ASN A 28 77.21 215.30 86.88
N PRO A 29 77.86 216.20 87.66
CA PRO A 29 78.73 216.06 88.85
C PRO A 29 77.99 216.68 90.09
N GLU A 30 78.52 217.03 91.27
CA GLU A 30 79.83 217.53 91.73
C GLU A 30 80.20 217.06 93.15
N ASN A 31 81.43 217.38 93.58
CA ASN A 31 82.02 217.10 94.91
C ASN A 31 82.19 215.61 95.25
N ILE A 32 83.26 215.03 94.71
CA ILE A 32 83.70 213.64 94.95
C ILE A 32 84.79 213.64 96.04
N SER A 33 84.65 212.79 97.07
CA SER A 33 85.69 212.55 98.08
C SER A 33 86.62 211.40 97.69
N VAL A 34 87.74 211.27 98.41
CA VAL A 34 88.84 210.32 98.13
C VAL A 34 88.39 208.84 98.23
N GLU A 35 87.29 208.58 98.94
CA GLU A 35 86.72 207.25 99.14
C GLU A 35 86.23 206.61 97.83
N LYS A 36 85.45 207.34 97.02
CA LYS A 36 84.84 206.80 95.79
C LYS A 36 85.84 206.34 94.74
N PHE A 37 87.01 206.97 94.67
CA PHE A 37 88.06 206.56 93.73
C PHE A 37 88.68 205.19 94.09
N ARG A 38 88.58 204.80 95.37
CA ARG A 38 89.05 203.51 95.89
C ARG A 38 88.04 202.38 95.63
N GLU A 39 86.76 202.74 95.62
CA GLU A 39 85.61 201.84 95.38
C GLU A 39 85.58 201.34 93.92
N ILE A 40 85.76 202.25 92.95
CA ILE A 40 85.76 201.94 91.51
C ILE A 40 86.88 200.95 91.13
N LEU A 41 88.08 201.08 91.71
CA LEU A 41 89.18 200.12 91.48
C LEU A 41 88.84 198.72 92.01
N ALA A 42 88.20 198.63 93.18
CA ALA A 42 87.73 197.37 93.74
C ALA A 42 86.53 196.78 92.96
N GLU A 43 85.82 197.58 92.17
CA GLU A 43 84.78 197.11 91.23
C GLU A 43 85.40 196.49 89.96
N LEU A 44 86.44 197.13 89.41
CA LEU A 44 87.14 196.65 88.21
C LEU A 44 87.81 195.28 88.42
N ASP A 45 88.45 195.05 89.58
CA ASP A 45 89.04 193.74 89.90
C ASP A 45 87.96 192.66 90.14
N ARG A 46 86.80 193.02 90.71
CA ARG A 46 85.65 192.09 90.84
C ARG A 46 85.09 191.67 89.49
N GLU A 47 84.89 192.61 88.56
CA GLU A 47 84.46 192.34 87.18
C GLU A 47 85.46 191.41 86.46
N ARG A 48 86.77 191.63 86.67
CA ARG A 48 87.82 190.82 86.05
C ARG A 48 87.82 189.37 86.54
N ILE A 49 87.66 189.15 87.85
CA ILE A 49 87.53 187.81 88.46
C ILE A 49 86.25 187.11 87.98
N ALA A 50 85.13 187.84 87.88
CA ALA A 50 83.87 187.29 87.38
C ALA A 50 83.99 186.80 85.92
N ARG A 51 84.74 187.53 85.09
CA ARG A 51 84.96 187.17 83.68
C ARG A 51 85.82 185.91 83.51
N GLU A 52 86.85 185.74 84.32
CA GLU A 52 87.69 184.53 84.33
C GLU A 52 86.91 183.30 84.84
N ALA A 53 86.05 183.48 85.85
CA ALA A 53 85.13 182.42 86.30
C ALA A 53 84.14 182.01 85.19
N ALA A 54 83.63 182.98 84.41
CA ALA A 54 82.70 182.72 83.31
C ALA A 54 83.35 181.95 82.13
N GLU A 55 84.60 182.26 81.76
CA GLU A 55 85.32 181.48 80.74
C GLU A 55 85.62 180.05 81.20
N ASN A 56 86.01 179.86 82.47
CA ASN A 56 86.22 178.51 83.02
C ASN A 56 84.93 177.70 83.04
N ALA A 57 83.81 178.28 83.50
CA ALA A 57 82.50 177.62 83.48
C ALA A 57 82.03 177.25 82.05
N LYS A 58 82.32 178.10 81.05
CA LYS A 58 82.07 177.81 79.63
C LYS A 58 82.91 176.63 79.13
N ASN A 59 84.18 176.54 79.53
CA ASN A 59 85.04 175.41 79.15
C ASN A 59 84.58 174.08 79.77
N ASP A 60 84.19 174.08 81.06
CA ASP A 60 83.61 172.90 81.71
C ASP A 60 82.27 172.48 81.06
N LEU A 61 81.44 173.44 80.64
CA LEU A 61 80.22 173.17 79.89
C LEU A 61 80.53 172.55 78.51
N GLN A 62 81.57 173.03 77.82
CA GLN A 62 82.01 172.46 76.54
C GLN A 62 82.56 171.03 76.69
N VAL A 63 83.31 170.75 77.77
CA VAL A 63 83.84 169.41 78.10
C VAL A 63 82.70 168.44 78.44
N SER A 64 81.74 168.87 79.27
CA SER A 64 80.59 168.04 79.65
C SER A 64 79.65 167.78 78.47
N PHE A 65 79.40 168.77 77.60
CA PHE A 65 78.66 168.58 76.35
C PHE A 65 79.33 167.57 75.41
N ASN A 66 80.65 167.66 75.22
CA ASN A 66 81.40 166.68 74.42
C ASN A 66 81.31 165.26 75.02
N ARG A 67 81.36 165.12 76.35
CA ARG A 67 81.20 163.83 77.05
C ARG A 67 79.78 163.25 76.88
N LEU A 68 78.75 164.09 76.96
CA LEU A 68 77.36 163.69 76.71
C LEU A 68 77.16 163.24 75.26
N LYS A 69 77.76 163.96 74.29
CA LYS A 69 77.70 163.61 72.86
C LYS A 69 78.27 162.21 72.59
N VAL A 70 79.35 161.80 73.26
CA VAL A 70 79.91 160.43 73.16
C VAL A 70 78.92 159.40 73.74
N LEU A 71 78.38 159.65 74.94
CA LEU A 71 77.42 158.73 75.59
C LEU A 71 76.16 158.51 74.75
N CYS A 72 75.64 159.55 74.08
CA CYS A 72 74.49 159.41 73.17
C CYS A 72 74.80 158.49 71.98
N HIS A 73 75.98 158.60 71.35
CA HIS A 73 76.37 157.72 70.24
C HIS A 73 76.58 156.27 70.72
N GLU A 74 77.15 156.08 71.91
CA GLU A 74 77.34 154.74 72.47
C GLU A 74 76.00 154.07 72.85
N ALA A 75 75.04 154.84 73.39
CA ALA A 75 73.69 154.35 73.67
C ALA A 75 72.93 153.93 72.40
N ILE A 76 73.03 154.72 71.32
CA ILE A 76 72.46 154.36 70.02
C ILE A 76 73.10 153.07 69.50
N LYS A 77 74.43 152.96 69.52
CA LYS A 77 75.14 151.74 69.08
C LYS A 77 74.75 150.51 69.90
N LYS A 78 74.55 150.64 71.22
CA LYS A 78 74.08 149.56 72.10
C LYS A 78 72.65 149.11 71.77
N ARG A 79 71.75 150.04 71.47
CA ARG A 79 70.36 149.75 71.04
C ARG A 79 70.35 148.95 69.74
N ASP A 80 71.11 149.40 68.75
CA ASP A 80 71.07 148.83 67.40
C ASP A 80 71.66 147.41 67.36
N GLU A 81 72.75 147.19 68.10
CA GLU A 81 73.35 145.87 68.27
C GLU A 81 72.45 144.89 69.05
N CYS A 82 71.76 145.38 70.09
CA CYS A 82 70.77 144.59 70.82
C CYS A 82 69.57 144.19 69.96
N SER A 83 69.17 145.01 68.97
CA SER A 83 68.12 144.62 68.04
C SER A 83 68.56 143.45 67.15
N ARG A 84 69.74 143.56 66.51
CA ARG A 84 70.28 142.47 65.66
C ARG A 84 70.30 141.13 66.38
N GLN A 85 70.84 141.10 67.60
CA GLN A 85 70.93 139.88 68.41
C GLN A 85 69.56 139.25 68.72
N ARG A 86 68.51 140.07 68.93
CA ARG A 86 67.14 139.59 69.12
C ARG A 86 66.58 138.99 67.83
N ASP A 87 66.81 139.67 66.71
CA ASP A 87 66.22 139.36 65.42
C ASP A 87 66.87 138.10 64.81
N ASP A 88 68.17 137.89 65.03
CA ASP A 88 68.89 136.65 64.69
C ASP A 88 68.53 135.48 65.62
N ALA A 89 68.39 135.70 66.94
CA ALA A 89 67.92 134.65 67.85
C ALA A 89 66.48 134.19 67.56
N LEU A 90 65.63 135.08 67.03
CA LEU A 90 64.31 134.71 66.49
C LEU A 90 64.43 133.83 65.24
N ARG A 91 65.35 134.18 64.33
CA ARG A 91 65.64 133.43 63.10
C ARG A 91 66.11 132.00 63.41
N GLU A 92 67.07 131.84 64.33
CA GLU A 92 67.55 130.53 64.78
C GLU A 92 66.43 129.70 65.44
N LYS A 93 65.56 130.33 66.24
CA LYS A 93 64.41 129.67 66.87
C LYS A 93 63.38 129.19 65.84
N GLU A 94 63.08 129.97 64.80
CA GLU A 94 62.22 129.52 63.71
C GLU A 94 62.84 128.35 62.94
N GLU A 95 64.13 128.41 62.65
CA GLU A 95 64.84 127.30 61.98
C GLU A 95 64.83 126.02 62.83
N ALA A 96 65.02 126.13 64.14
CA ALA A 96 64.93 125.01 65.07
C ALA A 96 63.51 124.41 65.11
N LEU A 97 62.46 125.25 65.10
CA LEU A 97 61.08 124.79 65.03
C LEU A 97 60.77 124.10 63.69
N LYS A 98 61.18 124.68 62.56
CA LYS A 98 61.02 124.07 61.22
C LYS A 98 61.73 122.72 61.12
N LYS A 99 62.93 122.58 61.71
CA LYS A 99 63.67 121.31 61.79
C LYS A 99 62.95 120.28 62.69
N LEU A 100 62.38 120.70 63.82
CA LEU A 100 61.59 119.84 64.69
C LEU A 100 60.28 119.36 64.02
N GLU A 101 59.63 120.24 63.26
CA GLU A 101 58.41 119.94 62.49
C GLU A 101 58.71 118.95 61.34
N SER A 102 59.82 119.14 60.60
CA SER A 102 60.30 118.17 59.59
C SER A 102 60.53 116.79 60.21
N VAL A 103 61.31 116.70 61.29
CA VAL A 103 61.60 115.43 61.98
C VAL A 103 60.33 114.81 62.57
N GLY A 104 59.37 115.61 63.04
CA GLY A 104 58.05 115.12 63.47
C GLY A 104 57.22 114.53 62.33
N GLY A 105 57.26 115.15 61.14
CA GLY A 105 56.68 114.64 59.91
C GLY A 105 57.32 113.32 59.48
N GLU A 106 58.65 113.31 59.34
CA GLU A 106 59.46 112.13 59.00
C GLU A 106 59.21 110.94 59.96
N LEU A 107 59.08 111.21 61.26
CA LEU A 107 58.76 110.18 62.25
C LEU A 107 57.31 109.67 62.10
N SER A 108 56.35 110.54 61.79
CA SER A 108 54.95 110.16 61.53
C SER A 108 54.82 109.30 60.27
N GLU A 109 55.53 109.67 59.20
CA GLU A 109 55.60 108.88 57.97
C GLU A 109 56.32 107.55 58.19
N GLY A 110 57.43 107.54 58.94
CA GLY A 110 58.13 106.31 59.34
C GLY A 110 57.26 105.35 60.16
N ILE A 111 56.37 105.86 61.02
CA ILE A 111 55.38 105.05 61.74
C ILE A 111 54.34 104.47 60.77
N LYS A 112 53.75 105.28 59.87
CA LYS A 112 52.79 104.80 58.86
C LYS A 112 53.40 103.73 57.95
N LEU A 113 54.59 103.97 57.42
CA LEU A 113 55.33 103.02 56.60
C LEU A 113 55.61 101.71 57.34
N LYS A 114 55.87 101.76 58.65
CA LYS A 114 56.04 100.56 59.49
C LYS A 114 54.73 99.81 59.71
N GLU A 115 53.60 100.51 59.90
CA GLU A 115 52.28 99.87 60.02
C GLU A 115 51.84 99.24 58.70
N ASP A 116 52.04 99.90 57.57
CA ASP A 116 51.70 99.36 56.25
C ASP A 116 52.65 98.22 55.84
N LEU A 117 53.93 98.26 56.24
CA LEU A 117 54.85 97.12 56.09
C LEU A 117 54.39 95.91 56.93
N LEU A 118 53.89 96.14 58.15
CA LEU A 118 53.32 95.07 58.99
C LEU A 118 52.05 94.49 58.36
N ARG A 119 51.14 95.33 57.84
CA ARG A 119 49.95 94.88 57.10
C ARG A 119 50.32 94.06 55.86
N GLN A 120 51.29 94.52 55.06
CA GLN A 120 51.77 93.77 53.89
C GLN A 120 52.39 92.42 54.31
N LYS A 121 53.17 92.39 55.39
CA LYS A 121 53.76 91.14 55.92
C LYS A 121 52.68 90.15 56.36
N ASP A 122 51.67 90.62 57.09
CA ASP A 122 50.58 89.76 57.57
C ASP A 122 49.71 89.25 56.41
N GLU A 123 49.48 90.06 55.38
CA GLU A 123 48.77 89.66 54.16
C GLU A 123 49.57 88.64 53.32
N VAL A 124 50.88 88.86 53.15
CA VAL A 124 51.79 87.86 52.55
C VAL A 124 51.80 86.55 53.34
N PHE A 125 51.71 86.61 54.68
CA PHE A 125 51.64 85.42 55.51
C PHE A 125 50.32 84.64 55.32
N LYS A 126 49.17 85.32 55.19
CA LYS A 126 47.89 84.69 54.80
C LYS A 126 48.01 84.01 53.45
N GLN A 127 48.49 84.73 52.42
CA GLN A 127 48.63 84.20 51.06
C GLN A 127 49.55 82.98 51.01
N LEU A 128 50.65 82.98 51.78
CA LEU A 128 51.55 81.83 51.88
C LEU A 128 50.85 80.62 52.53
N GLU A 129 50.10 80.82 53.61
CA GLU A 129 49.35 79.74 54.29
C GLU A 129 48.13 79.25 53.46
N GLU A 130 47.50 80.10 52.65
CA GLU A 130 46.49 79.71 51.66
C GLU A 130 47.09 78.90 50.51
N VAL A 131 48.21 79.35 49.93
CA VAL A 131 48.98 78.59 48.92
C VAL A 131 49.45 77.24 49.49
N ARG A 132 49.84 77.19 50.77
CA ARG A 132 50.20 75.95 51.46
C ARG A 132 49.01 75.00 51.58
N LYS A 133 47.84 75.49 51.99
CA LYS A 133 46.59 74.69 52.08
C LYS A 133 46.15 74.18 50.71
N ALA A 134 46.18 75.03 49.68
CA ALA A 134 45.87 74.64 48.31
C ALA A 134 46.86 73.58 47.78
N ARG A 135 48.16 73.75 48.03
CA ARG A 135 49.19 72.77 47.66
C ARG A 135 48.99 71.41 48.34
N GLU A 136 48.57 71.40 49.60
CA GLU A 136 48.35 70.17 50.35
C GLU A 136 47.03 69.48 49.97
N SER A 137 45.97 70.24 49.66
CA SER A 137 44.75 69.70 49.02
C SER A 137 45.10 69.01 47.70
N MET A 138 45.82 69.72 46.82
CA MET A 138 46.27 69.17 45.54
C MET A 138 47.16 67.92 45.71
N ARG A 139 48.00 67.85 46.76
CA ARG A 139 48.73 66.62 47.09
C ARG A 139 47.76 65.47 47.42
N VAL A 140 46.84 65.68 48.37
CA VAL A 140 45.89 64.66 48.81
C VAL A 140 45.01 64.19 47.64
N GLU A 141 44.61 65.09 46.75
CA GLU A 141 43.90 64.79 45.52
C GLU A 141 44.75 63.95 44.54
N MET A 142 46.03 64.30 44.34
CA MET A 142 46.96 63.52 43.50
C MET A 142 47.26 62.13 44.07
N GLU A 143 47.41 62.01 45.39
CA GLU A 143 47.65 60.72 46.08
C GLU A 143 46.40 59.85 46.10
N THR A 144 45.22 60.44 46.33
CA THR A 144 43.92 59.76 46.21
C THR A 144 43.70 59.27 44.78
N GLY A 145 43.85 60.15 43.79
CA GLY A 145 43.74 59.79 42.37
C GLY A 145 44.73 58.70 41.94
N SER A 146 45.97 58.77 42.42
CA SER A 146 46.97 57.72 42.24
C SER A 146 46.49 56.37 42.78
N SER A 147 46.00 56.32 44.03
CA SER A 147 45.48 55.08 44.64
C SER A 147 44.25 54.53 43.92
N MET A 148 43.36 55.40 43.43
CA MET A 148 42.17 55.03 42.66
C MET A 148 42.55 54.46 41.29
N LEU A 149 43.56 55.02 40.62
CA LEU A 149 44.10 54.49 39.37
C LEU A 149 44.72 53.11 39.54
N VAL A 150 45.53 52.89 40.60
CA VAL A 150 46.10 51.57 40.92
C VAL A 150 44.98 50.55 41.22
N SER A 151 44.08 50.87 42.15
CA SER A 151 43.00 49.97 42.57
C SER A 151 42.00 49.66 41.44
N GLY A 152 41.64 50.68 40.64
CA GLY A 152 40.80 50.53 39.47
C GLY A 152 41.44 49.60 38.44
N MET A 153 42.73 49.79 38.16
CA MET A 153 43.44 48.97 37.19
C MET A 153 43.65 47.53 37.68
N GLU A 154 43.89 47.30 38.97
CA GLU A 154 43.86 45.96 39.55
C GLU A 154 42.49 45.28 39.39
N LYS A 155 41.39 45.99 39.66
CA LYS A 155 40.03 45.45 39.48
C LYS A 155 39.75 45.06 38.02
N ILE A 156 40.23 45.85 37.05
CA ILE A 156 40.17 45.51 35.62
C ILE A 156 41.03 44.26 35.35
N SER A 157 42.28 44.25 35.80
CA SER A 157 43.24 43.13 35.63
C SER A 157 42.68 41.79 36.15
N ARG A 158 41.99 41.82 37.30
CA ARG A 158 41.37 40.64 37.92
C ARG A 158 40.08 40.18 37.20
N LYS A 159 39.42 41.04 36.42
CA LYS A 159 38.26 40.66 35.60
C LYS A 159 38.64 40.00 34.27
N VAL A 160 39.82 40.30 33.74
CA VAL A 160 40.32 39.72 32.48
C VAL A 160 41.34 38.59 32.69
N SER A 161 41.55 38.16 33.94
CA SER A 161 42.54 37.13 34.31
C SER A 161 42.28 35.77 33.65
N SER A 162 41.04 35.48 33.27
CA SER A 162 40.64 34.30 32.49
C SER A 162 41.29 34.20 31.12
N TYR A 163 41.73 35.33 30.55
CA TYR A 163 42.41 35.37 29.26
C TYR A 163 43.94 35.32 29.40
N LYS A 164 44.48 35.96 30.47
CA LYS A 164 45.91 36.08 30.81
C LYS A 164 46.08 36.76 32.17
N GLU A 165 47.08 36.37 32.95
CA GLU A 165 47.33 37.00 34.25
C GLU A 165 48.16 38.28 34.13
N PHE A 166 47.50 39.44 34.20
CA PHE A 166 48.17 40.75 34.15
C PHE A 166 48.65 41.26 35.51
N GLY A 167 48.19 40.67 36.62
CA GLY A 167 48.15 41.33 37.94
C GLY A 167 49.40 41.21 38.82
N GLY A 168 50.17 40.13 38.71
CA GLY A 168 51.07 39.65 39.78
C GLY A 168 52.11 40.63 40.35
N ASN A 169 52.64 41.55 39.53
CA ASN A 169 53.81 42.37 39.89
C ASN A 169 53.51 43.87 40.15
N GLY A 170 52.24 44.26 40.35
CA GLY A 170 51.85 45.68 40.44
C GLY A 170 51.94 46.41 39.08
N LEU A 171 51.69 47.72 39.02
CA LEU A 171 51.69 48.46 37.73
C LEU A 171 53.07 48.45 37.03
N PRO A 172 53.11 48.35 35.67
CA PRO A 172 54.33 48.54 34.90
C PRO A 172 55.02 49.88 35.20
N LYS A 173 56.29 49.82 35.61
CA LYS A 173 57.06 51.01 36.01
C LYS A 173 57.67 51.73 34.81
N SER A 174 57.86 53.04 34.92
CA SER A 174 58.62 53.87 33.97
C SER A 174 59.92 54.33 34.61
N ASN A 175 61.01 54.32 33.84
CA ASN A 175 62.27 54.93 34.25
C ASN A 175 62.34 56.44 33.91
N LYS A 176 61.32 56.99 33.24
CA LYS A 176 61.26 58.41 32.82
C LYS A 176 60.36 59.28 33.69
N TYR A 177 59.51 58.66 34.52
CA TYR A 177 58.47 59.36 35.30
C TYR A 177 58.50 58.90 36.76
N SER A 178 58.12 59.80 37.67
CA SER A 178 57.92 59.53 39.09
C SER A 178 56.56 60.05 39.54
N GLY A 179 56.08 59.62 40.71
CA GLY A 179 54.78 60.04 41.26
C GLY A 179 53.59 59.65 40.36
N LEU A 180 52.55 60.49 40.35
CA LEU A 180 51.31 60.26 39.59
C LEU A 180 51.54 60.01 38.07
N PRO A 181 52.43 60.75 37.35
CA PRO A 181 52.79 60.42 35.97
C PRO A 181 53.32 59.00 35.74
N ALA A 182 54.02 58.41 36.71
CA ALA A 182 54.48 57.01 36.61
C ALA A 182 53.32 56.01 36.73
N VAL A 183 52.35 56.30 37.61
CA VAL A 183 51.12 55.51 37.78
C VAL A 183 50.25 55.61 36.53
N ALA A 184 50.08 56.80 35.96
CA ALA A 184 49.34 57.00 34.70
C ALA A 184 49.96 56.20 33.54
N TYR A 185 51.29 56.24 33.38
CA TYR A 185 51.99 55.41 32.39
C TYR A 185 51.75 53.91 32.63
N GLY A 186 51.83 53.44 33.88
CA GLY A 186 51.63 52.03 34.21
C GLY A 186 50.20 51.55 33.91
N VAL A 187 49.20 52.39 34.18
CA VAL A 187 47.81 52.12 33.81
C VAL A 187 47.68 52.04 32.29
N ILE A 188 48.13 53.05 31.55
CA ILE A 188 48.04 53.08 30.07
C ILE A 188 48.72 51.85 29.45
N LYS A 189 49.95 51.50 29.88
CA LYS A 189 50.66 50.33 29.35
C LYS A 189 49.89 49.04 29.60
N ARG A 190 49.39 48.81 30.83
CA ARG A 190 48.62 47.61 31.13
C ARG A 190 47.27 47.59 30.40
N THR A 191 46.61 48.74 30.20
CA THR A 191 45.37 48.79 29.41
C THR A 191 45.62 48.35 27.98
N ASN A 192 46.73 48.77 27.35
CA ASN A 192 47.12 48.29 26.03
C ASN A 192 47.41 46.78 26.04
N GLU A 193 48.20 46.28 27.00
CA GLU A 193 48.48 44.83 27.15
C GLU A 193 47.19 43.99 27.27
N ILE A 194 46.16 44.50 27.97
CA ILE A 194 44.84 43.88 28.11
C ILE A 194 44.06 43.92 26.80
N VAL A 195 44.03 45.08 26.12
CA VAL A 195 43.30 45.24 24.85
C VAL A 195 43.91 44.38 23.74
N GLU A 196 45.24 44.34 23.62
CA GLU A 196 45.97 43.47 22.67
C GLU A 196 45.63 41.99 22.89
N GLU A 197 45.61 41.53 24.13
CA GLU A 197 45.27 40.14 24.46
C GLU A 197 43.78 39.83 24.18
N LEU A 198 42.87 40.73 24.54
CA LEU A 198 41.44 40.56 24.27
C LEU A 198 41.17 40.51 22.75
N MET A 199 41.82 41.37 21.96
CA MET A 199 41.75 41.31 20.50
C MET A 199 42.30 40.00 19.95
N ARG A 200 43.43 39.51 20.46
CA ARG A 200 44.00 38.20 20.08
C ARG A 200 43.05 37.04 20.38
N GLN A 201 42.37 37.08 21.53
CA GLN A 201 41.39 36.06 21.93
C GLN A 201 40.11 36.14 21.09
N ILE A 202 39.65 37.35 20.73
CA ILE A 202 38.55 37.55 19.78
C ILE A 202 38.92 36.98 18.41
N GLU A 203 40.12 37.26 17.88
CA GLU A 203 40.57 36.69 16.60
C GLU A 203 40.59 35.16 16.60
N VAL A 204 41.12 34.54 17.65
CA VAL A 204 41.14 33.07 17.79
C VAL A 204 39.72 32.51 17.87
N SER A 205 38.82 33.16 18.63
CA SER A 205 37.42 32.75 18.73
C SER A 205 36.62 32.98 17.43
N VAL A 206 37.00 33.96 16.60
CA VAL A 206 36.39 34.18 15.28
C VAL A 206 36.90 33.15 14.28
N LYS A 207 38.20 32.82 14.29
CA LYS A 207 38.79 31.78 13.44
C LYS A 207 38.15 30.42 13.72
N SER A 208 38.13 29.95 14.97
CA SER A 208 37.51 28.67 15.32
C SER A 208 36.00 28.61 15.07
N ARG A 209 35.28 29.73 15.21
CA ARG A 209 33.86 29.82 14.82
C ARG A 209 33.67 29.73 13.30
N ASN A 210 34.55 30.34 12.52
CA ASN A 210 34.51 30.27 11.05
C ASN A 210 34.86 28.84 10.57
N GLU A 211 35.90 28.23 11.14
CA GLU A 211 36.29 26.83 10.86
C GLU A 211 35.14 25.85 11.19
N ALA A 212 34.48 26.03 12.34
CA ALA A 212 33.31 25.23 12.70
C ALA A 212 32.11 25.48 11.78
N GLN A 213 31.94 26.70 11.26
CA GLN A 213 30.91 27.03 10.28
C GLN A 213 31.20 26.38 8.92
N GLU A 214 32.46 26.42 8.44
CA GLU A 214 32.90 25.78 7.19
C GLU A 214 32.73 24.26 7.23
N LEU A 215 33.06 23.61 8.35
CA LEU A 215 32.81 22.18 8.56
C LEU A 215 31.31 21.82 8.54
N VAL A 216 30.45 22.67 9.11
CA VAL A 216 29.00 22.49 9.05
C VAL A 216 28.46 22.71 7.63
N GLU A 217 28.96 23.72 6.91
CA GLU A 217 28.60 23.96 5.51
C GLU A 217 29.04 22.79 4.62
N GLN A 218 30.26 22.26 4.76
CA GLN A 218 30.72 21.05 4.07
C GLN A 218 29.78 19.87 4.35
N ARG A 219 29.49 19.56 5.63
CA ARG A 219 28.63 18.42 5.96
C ARG A 219 27.19 18.61 5.48
N ASN A 220 26.70 19.85 5.42
CA ASN A 220 25.40 20.15 4.81
C ASN A 220 25.38 19.86 3.30
N TYR A 221 26.47 20.16 2.57
CA TYR A 221 26.59 19.77 1.15
C TYR A 221 26.65 18.24 0.97
N GLU A 222 27.40 17.53 1.83
CA GLU A 222 27.44 16.06 1.80
C GLU A 222 26.04 15.45 2.06
N ILE A 223 25.32 15.94 3.08
CA ILE A 223 23.95 15.52 3.38
C ILE A 223 23.01 15.81 2.20
N ALA A 224 23.14 16.97 1.55
CA ALA A 224 22.33 17.29 0.37
C ALA A 224 22.58 16.34 -0.80
N ILE A 225 23.82 15.88 -1.00
CA ILE A 225 24.19 14.88 -2.01
C ILE A 225 23.63 13.49 -1.62
N GLU A 226 23.80 13.08 -0.36
CA GLU A 226 23.25 11.81 0.17
C GLU A 226 21.71 11.76 0.02
N VAL A 227 21.01 12.83 0.40
CA VAL A 227 19.55 12.95 0.24
C VAL A 227 19.16 12.91 -1.24
N SER A 228 19.85 13.64 -2.12
CA SER A 228 19.55 13.64 -3.56
C SER A 228 19.69 12.23 -4.19
N GLN A 229 20.68 11.45 -3.76
CA GLN A 229 20.87 10.07 -4.21
C GLN A 229 19.76 9.14 -3.69
N LEU A 230 19.34 9.32 -2.44
CA LEU A 230 18.22 8.57 -1.86
C LEU A 230 16.88 8.92 -2.54
N GLU A 231 16.63 10.21 -2.82
CA GLU A 231 15.42 10.66 -3.53
C GLU A 231 15.35 10.13 -4.97
N ALA A 232 16.47 10.12 -5.69
CA ALA A 232 16.56 9.49 -7.02
C ALA A 232 16.28 7.97 -6.94
N THR A 233 16.85 7.28 -5.95
CA THR A 233 16.64 5.84 -5.73
C THR A 233 15.18 5.53 -5.39
N ILE A 234 14.57 6.31 -4.49
CA ILE A 234 13.16 6.18 -4.11
C ILE A 234 12.24 6.46 -5.32
N SER A 235 12.61 7.38 -6.20
CA SER A 235 11.84 7.69 -7.41
C SER A 235 11.87 6.53 -8.41
N GLY A 236 13.03 5.96 -8.70
CA GLY A 236 13.15 4.77 -9.57
C GLY A 236 12.40 3.55 -9.00
N LEU A 237 12.46 3.33 -7.68
CA LEU A 237 11.69 2.27 -7.03
C LEU A 237 10.17 2.48 -7.12
N ARG A 238 9.68 3.73 -7.10
CA ARG A 238 8.27 4.05 -7.31
C ARG A 238 7.81 3.76 -8.75
N GLU A 239 8.64 4.08 -9.74
CA GLU A 239 8.37 3.76 -11.15
C GLU A 239 8.34 2.24 -11.38
N GLU A 240 9.28 1.49 -10.80
CA GLU A 240 9.26 0.01 -10.83
C GLU A 240 7.99 -0.57 -10.19
N VAL A 241 7.56 -0.05 -9.04
CA VAL A 241 6.33 -0.51 -8.36
C VAL A 241 5.09 -0.19 -9.18
N ALA A 242 5.01 0.99 -9.80
CA ALA A 242 3.91 1.37 -10.68
C ALA A 242 3.81 0.43 -11.89
N LYS A 243 4.94 0.17 -12.57
CA LYS A 243 5.00 -0.76 -13.71
C LYS A 243 4.61 -2.19 -13.32
N LYS A 244 5.15 -2.71 -12.21
CA LYS A 244 4.80 -4.06 -11.71
C LYS A 244 3.32 -4.16 -11.32
N SER A 245 2.71 -3.06 -10.84
CA SER A 245 1.27 -3.01 -10.55
C SER A 245 0.41 -3.05 -11.82
N GLU A 246 0.84 -2.37 -12.89
CA GLU A 246 0.18 -2.47 -14.21
C GLU A 246 0.30 -3.89 -14.80
N GLU A 247 1.48 -4.50 -14.71
CA GLU A 247 1.72 -5.89 -15.12
C GLU A 247 0.80 -6.86 -14.34
N ILE A 248 0.68 -6.70 -13.01
CA ILE A 248 -0.23 -7.51 -12.16
C ILE A 248 -1.70 -7.33 -12.57
N GLU A 249 -2.17 -6.11 -12.77
CA GLU A 249 -3.57 -5.87 -13.22
C GLU A 249 -3.81 -6.32 -14.67
N SER A 250 -2.76 -6.45 -15.51
CA SER A 250 -2.88 -7.10 -16.83
C SER A 250 -3.01 -8.63 -16.73
N LEU A 251 -2.24 -9.26 -15.85
CA LEU A 251 -2.29 -10.71 -15.60
C LEU A 251 -3.62 -11.10 -14.93
N LYS A 252 -4.07 -10.34 -13.94
CA LYS A 252 -5.36 -10.52 -13.27
C LYS A 252 -6.54 -10.47 -14.23
N ARG A 253 -6.63 -9.44 -15.10
CA ARG A 253 -7.63 -9.38 -16.18
C ARG A 253 -7.56 -10.59 -17.14
N THR A 254 -6.35 -11.10 -17.39
CA THR A 254 -6.15 -12.28 -18.24
C THR A 254 -6.65 -13.56 -17.56
N ILE A 255 -6.47 -13.70 -16.24
CA ILE A 255 -7.01 -14.79 -15.43
C ILE A 255 -8.54 -14.70 -15.39
N ASP A 256 -9.10 -13.53 -15.07
CA ASP A 256 -10.55 -13.29 -15.04
C ASP A 256 -11.25 -13.68 -16.36
N GLU A 257 -10.58 -13.50 -17.51
CA GLU A 257 -11.11 -13.91 -18.82
C GLU A 257 -10.93 -15.42 -19.09
N LYS A 258 -9.84 -16.02 -18.61
CA LYS A 258 -9.60 -17.47 -18.69
C LYS A 258 -10.62 -18.24 -17.85
N ASP A 259 -10.92 -17.78 -16.64
CA ASP A 259 -11.87 -18.43 -15.73
C ASP A 259 -13.30 -18.38 -16.28
N ARG A 260 -13.70 -17.26 -16.92
CA ARG A 260 -14.98 -17.17 -17.65
C ARG A 260 -15.05 -18.18 -18.79
N LYS A 261 -14.00 -18.27 -19.61
CA LYS A 261 -13.93 -19.22 -20.74
C LYS A 261 -13.90 -20.68 -20.28
N LEU A 262 -13.31 -20.95 -19.12
CA LEU A 262 -13.34 -22.26 -18.48
C LEU A 262 -14.76 -22.61 -17.99
N ALA A 263 -15.45 -21.70 -17.29
CA ALA A 263 -16.84 -21.89 -16.86
C ALA A 263 -17.87 -21.94 -18.03
N GLU A 264 -17.55 -21.35 -19.18
CA GLU A 264 -18.28 -21.56 -20.44
C GLU A 264 -18.05 -22.96 -21.00
N PHE A 265 -16.80 -23.42 -21.06
CA PHE A 265 -16.43 -24.75 -21.57
C PHE A 265 -16.93 -25.90 -20.67
N GLU A 266 -16.84 -25.77 -19.34
CA GLU A 266 -17.34 -26.77 -18.39
C GLU A 266 -18.86 -26.97 -18.56
N ARG A 267 -19.62 -25.88 -18.66
CA ARG A 267 -21.05 -25.89 -18.95
C ARG A 267 -21.37 -26.52 -20.30
N GLU A 268 -20.67 -26.13 -21.37
CA GLU A 268 -20.86 -26.74 -22.70
C GLU A 268 -20.55 -28.24 -22.68
N SER A 269 -19.56 -28.67 -21.88
CA SER A 269 -19.21 -30.08 -21.68
C SER A 269 -20.29 -30.83 -20.89
N SER A 270 -20.85 -30.23 -19.83
CA SER A 270 -21.96 -30.82 -19.08
C SER A 270 -23.22 -30.94 -19.92
N GLU A 271 -23.60 -29.91 -20.68
CA GLU A 271 -24.76 -29.94 -21.59
C GLU A 271 -24.62 -31.05 -22.67
N LYS A 272 -23.39 -31.23 -23.20
CA LYS A 272 -23.06 -32.34 -24.11
C LYS A 272 -23.14 -33.70 -23.42
N GLN A 273 -22.62 -33.83 -22.19
CA GLN A 273 -22.69 -35.08 -21.42
C GLN A 273 -24.14 -35.46 -21.12
N GLU A 274 -24.97 -34.54 -20.61
CA GLU A 274 -26.40 -34.77 -20.40
C GLU A 274 -27.12 -35.13 -21.71
N GLY A 275 -26.71 -34.56 -22.84
CA GLY A 275 -27.20 -34.93 -24.17
C GLY A 275 -26.88 -36.39 -24.53
N MET A 276 -25.63 -36.80 -24.35
CA MET A 276 -25.20 -38.18 -24.60
C MET A 276 -25.83 -39.19 -23.63
N GLU A 277 -25.98 -38.86 -22.35
CA GLU A 277 -26.63 -39.73 -21.36
C GLU A 277 -28.13 -39.93 -21.63
N ARG A 278 -28.83 -38.89 -22.10
CA ARG A 278 -30.22 -38.99 -22.57
C ARG A 278 -30.35 -39.90 -23.79
N GLU A 279 -29.48 -39.74 -24.78
CA GLU A 279 -29.48 -40.60 -25.97
C GLU A 279 -29.09 -42.05 -25.66
N LEU A 280 -28.11 -42.28 -24.77
CA LEU A 280 -27.75 -43.63 -24.30
C LEU A 280 -28.91 -44.29 -23.55
N SER A 281 -29.67 -43.52 -22.76
CA SER A 281 -30.88 -44.00 -22.08
C SER A 281 -31.99 -44.34 -23.08
N ARG A 282 -32.22 -43.48 -24.09
CA ARG A 282 -33.17 -43.72 -25.19
C ARG A 282 -32.83 -44.97 -26.00
N LEU A 283 -31.55 -45.16 -26.34
CA LEU A 283 -31.05 -46.35 -27.04
C LEU A 283 -31.14 -47.60 -26.17
N ARG A 284 -30.84 -47.54 -24.87
CA ARG A 284 -30.98 -48.69 -23.96
C ARG A 284 -32.44 -49.14 -23.83
N LEU A 285 -33.38 -48.21 -23.75
CA LEU A 285 -34.82 -48.51 -23.76
C LEU A 285 -35.25 -49.18 -25.09
N LEU A 286 -34.75 -48.67 -26.22
CA LEU A 286 -35.05 -49.24 -27.54
C LEU A 286 -34.46 -50.65 -27.71
N VAL A 287 -33.24 -50.89 -27.24
CA VAL A 287 -32.62 -52.22 -27.23
C VAL A 287 -33.44 -53.18 -26.36
N SER A 288 -33.82 -52.78 -25.15
CA SER A 288 -34.63 -53.60 -24.25
C SER A 288 -36.02 -53.93 -24.81
N ASP A 289 -36.66 -52.99 -25.52
CA ASP A 289 -37.90 -53.22 -26.27
C ASP A 289 -37.71 -54.28 -27.38
N TYR A 290 -36.65 -54.19 -28.19
CA TYR A 290 -36.33 -55.20 -29.20
C TYR A 290 -35.95 -56.56 -28.59
N GLU A 291 -35.15 -56.60 -27.53
CA GLU A 291 -34.80 -57.83 -26.80
C GLU A 291 -36.05 -58.52 -26.26
N SER A 292 -36.97 -57.77 -25.62
CA SER A 292 -38.22 -58.34 -25.09
C SER A 292 -39.11 -58.92 -26.19
N LYS A 293 -39.26 -58.22 -27.33
CA LYS A 293 -39.99 -58.71 -28.50
C LYS A 293 -39.37 -59.99 -29.05
N THR A 294 -38.04 -60.00 -29.19
CA THR A 294 -37.27 -61.15 -29.68
C THR A 294 -37.48 -62.38 -28.78
N GLU A 295 -37.35 -62.22 -27.46
CA GLU A 295 -37.52 -63.33 -26.51
C GLU A 295 -38.99 -63.81 -26.45
N THR A 296 -40.00 -62.94 -26.72
CA THR A 296 -41.41 -63.39 -26.86
C THR A 296 -41.70 -64.14 -28.17
N GLN A 297 -40.96 -63.89 -29.25
CA GLN A 297 -41.13 -64.58 -30.53
C GLN A 297 -40.43 -65.96 -30.56
N LYS A 298 -39.31 -66.07 -29.86
CA LYS A 298 -38.49 -67.28 -29.72
C LYS A 298 -39.27 -68.57 -29.39
N PRO A 299 -40.16 -68.65 -28.37
CA PRO A 299 -40.94 -69.86 -28.10
C PRO A 299 -41.94 -70.19 -29.21
N LEU A 300 -42.63 -69.19 -29.77
CA LEU A 300 -43.61 -69.38 -30.85
C LEU A 300 -42.96 -70.01 -32.10
N LEU A 301 -41.72 -69.63 -32.38
CA LEU A 301 -40.92 -70.17 -33.48
C LEU A 301 -40.44 -71.61 -33.20
N ILE A 302 -40.06 -71.92 -31.96
CA ILE A 302 -39.73 -73.29 -31.52
C ILE A 302 -40.98 -74.19 -31.67
N ASP A 303 -42.15 -73.72 -31.23
CA ASP A 303 -43.42 -74.44 -31.39
C ASP A 303 -43.78 -74.65 -32.87
N GLN A 304 -43.66 -73.61 -33.72
CA GLN A 304 -43.87 -73.74 -35.17
C GLN A 304 -42.95 -74.82 -35.77
N LEU A 305 -41.66 -74.82 -35.43
CA LEU A 305 -40.69 -75.78 -35.92
C LEU A 305 -40.98 -77.21 -35.43
N ASN A 306 -41.43 -77.36 -34.17
CA ASN A 306 -41.92 -78.63 -33.63
C ASN A 306 -43.15 -79.15 -34.38
N TYR A 307 -44.13 -78.29 -34.70
CA TYR A 307 -45.30 -78.67 -35.51
C TYR A 307 -44.89 -79.08 -36.93
N VAL A 308 -44.00 -78.32 -37.57
CA VAL A 308 -43.48 -78.64 -38.92
C VAL A 308 -42.75 -80.00 -38.93
N SER A 309 -41.90 -80.26 -37.94
CA SER A 309 -41.19 -81.54 -37.77
C SER A 309 -42.18 -82.71 -37.58
N ARG A 310 -43.24 -82.53 -36.78
CA ARG A 310 -44.31 -83.53 -36.62
C ARG A 310 -45.07 -83.79 -37.93
N VAL A 311 -45.54 -82.74 -38.61
CA VAL A 311 -46.30 -82.88 -39.87
C VAL A 311 -45.43 -83.52 -40.96
N HIS A 312 -44.15 -83.19 -41.04
CA HIS A 312 -43.19 -83.87 -41.91
C HIS A 312 -43.08 -85.37 -41.58
N GLY A 313 -42.95 -85.71 -40.30
CA GLY A 313 -42.94 -87.09 -39.82
C GLY A 313 -44.18 -87.89 -40.23
N GLU A 314 -45.38 -87.33 -40.04
CA GLU A 314 -46.63 -87.99 -40.46
C GLU A 314 -46.75 -88.09 -41.99
N MET A 315 -46.39 -87.04 -42.74
CA MET A 315 -46.42 -87.07 -44.21
C MET A 315 -45.48 -88.15 -44.77
N CYS A 316 -44.31 -88.35 -44.16
CA CYS A 316 -43.40 -89.44 -44.50
C CYS A 316 -43.98 -90.82 -44.13
N LYS A 317 -44.78 -90.97 -43.07
CA LYS A 317 -45.51 -92.24 -42.80
C LYS A 317 -46.56 -92.51 -43.88
N VAL A 318 -47.36 -91.50 -44.25
CA VAL A 318 -48.36 -91.65 -45.33
C VAL A 318 -47.67 -92.02 -46.65
N MET A 319 -46.55 -91.38 -47.00
CA MET A 319 -45.76 -91.76 -48.18
C MET A 319 -45.34 -93.23 -48.17
N LYS A 320 -44.95 -93.79 -47.01
CA LYS A 320 -44.58 -95.22 -46.88
C LYS A 320 -45.75 -96.18 -47.12
N ILE A 321 -46.98 -95.75 -46.86
CA ILE A 321 -48.21 -96.53 -47.14
C ILE A 321 -48.53 -96.51 -48.64
N VAL A 322 -48.38 -95.34 -49.28
CA VAL A 322 -48.85 -95.13 -50.67
C VAL A 322 -47.79 -95.48 -51.73
N ASP A 323 -46.50 -95.22 -51.48
CA ASP A 323 -45.39 -95.64 -52.35
C ASP A 323 -44.26 -96.28 -51.52
N ALA A 324 -44.44 -97.56 -51.20
CA ALA A 324 -43.47 -98.36 -50.46
C ALA A 324 -42.07 -98.41 -51.11
N LYS A 325 -41.92 -98.12 -52.42
CA LYS A 325 -40.62 -98.11 -53.10
C LYS A 325 -39.82 -96.83 -52.86
N LYS A 326 -40.49 -95.69 -52.62
CA LYS A 326 -39.84 -94.41 -52.25
C LYS A 326 -39.59 -94.26 -50.73
N SER A 327 -39.99 -95.23 -49.93
CA SER A 327 -39.95 -95.21 -48.45
C SER A 327 -38.56 -94.94 -47.83
N SER A 328 -37.47 -95.26 -48.52
CA SER A 328 -36.12 -95.30 -47.96
C SER A 328 -35.35 -93.97 -48.02
N GLU A 329 -35.77 -92.99 -48.84
CA GLU A 329 -35.00 -91.76 -49.10
C GLU A 329 -35.46 -90.56 -48.25
N LEU A 330 -36.57 -90.70 -47.51
CA LEU A 330 -37.35 -89.57 -46.97
C LEU A 330 -37.38 -89.52 -45.42
N SER A 331 -36.39 -90.14 -44.75
CA SER A 331 -36.58 -90.61 -43.36
C SER A 331 -35.55 -90.14 -42.32
N GLU A 332 -35.00 -88.93 -42.46
CA GLU A 332 -34.40 -88.19 -41.33
C GLU A 332 -35.13 -86.86 -41.13
N SER A 333 -35.44 -86.50 -39.87
CA SER A 333 -36.08 -85.20 -39.56
C SER A 333 -35.01 -84.13 -39.42
N LEU A 334 -34.74 -83.40 -40.51
CA LEU A 334 -33.74 -82.33 -40.58
C LEU A 334 -34.09 -81.09 -39.72
N PHE A 335 -35.33 -81.00 -39.24
CA PHE A 335 -35.93 -79.77 -38.74
C PHE A 335 -36.02 -79.81 -37.21
N LEU A 336 -34.87 -79.59 -36.55
CA LEU A 336 -34.73 -79.48 -35.10
C LEU A 336 -34.65 -78.01 -34.68
N ALA A 337 -35.31 -77.67 -33.56
CA ALA A 337 -35.27 -76.32 -33.00
C ALA A 337 -34.00 -76.10 -32.16
N GLN A 338 -33.25 -75.04 -32.47
CA GLN A 338 -32.04 -74.64 -31.77
C GLN A 338 -32.33 -73.46 -30.83
N GLU A 339 -32.14 -73.65 -29.53
CA GLU A 339 -32.58 -72.70 -28.48
C GLU A 339 -31.95 -71.30 -28.57
N THR A 340 -30.81 -71.16 -29.26
CA THR A 340 -30.00 -69.93 -29.30
C THR A 340 -30.09 -69.12 -30.61
N ASN A 341 -30.60 -69.68 -31.72
CA ASN A 341 -30.54 -69.01 -33.02
C ASN A 341 -31.91 -68.96 -33.72
N MET A 342 -32.60 -67.82 -33.59
CA MET A 342 -33.89 -67.57 -34.24
C MET A 342 -33.78 -67.44 -35.77
N GLU A 343 -32.66 -66.98 -36.32
CA GLU A 343 -32.51 -66.90 -37.79
C GLU A 343 -32.36 -68.29 -38.41
N GLU A 344 -31.62 -69.19 -37.76
CA GLU A 344 -31.53 -70.61 -38.16
C GLU A 344 -32.88 -71.32 -37.97
N ASN A 345 -33.60 -71.06 -36.87
CA ASN A 345 -34.94 -71.64 -36.67
C ASN A 345 -35.96 -71.16 -37.72
N ILE A 346 -35.94 -69.88 -38.14
CA ILE A 346 -36.80 -69.39 -39.23
C ILE A 346 -36.49 -70.13 -40.54
N LYS A 347 -35.20 -70.29 -40.87
CA LYS A 347 -34.76 -71.00 -42.08
C LYS A 347 -35.13 -72.48 -42.04
N ALA A 348 -34.97 -73.15 -40.89
CA ALA A 348 -35.33 -74.55 -40.68
C ALA A 348 -36.86 -74.76 -40.76
N ALA A 349 -37.65 -73.86 -40.17
CA ALA A 349 -39.11 -73.91 -40.26
C ALA A 349 -39.59 -73.70 -41.71
N LEU A 350 -39.01 -72.76 -42.45
CA LEU A 350 -39.33 -72.54 -43.87
C LEU A 350 -39.00 -73.77 -44.72
N ALA A 351 -37.77 -74.30 -44.63
CA ALA A 351 -37.35 -75.48 -45.38
C ALA A 351 -38.19 -76.73 -45.03
N GLY A 352 -38.59 -76.87 -43.77
CA GLY A 352 -39.50 -77.95 -43.34
C GLY A 352 -40.91 -77.79 -43.89
N MET A 353 -41.45 -76.56 -43.96
CA MET A 353 -42.74 -76.28 -44.59
C MET A 353 -42.71 -76.53 -46.11
N GLU A 354 -41.61 -76.19 -46.78
CA GLU A 354 -41.38 -76.49 -48.19
C GLU A 354 -41.32 -78.00 -48.44
N SER A 355 -40.60 -78.75 -47.60
CA SER A 355 -40.55 -80.23 -47.68
C SER A 355 -41.92 -80.87 -47.45
N VAL A 356 -42.66 -80.43 -46.42
CA VAL A 356 -44.04 -80.88 -46.14
C VAL A 356 -44.96 -80.64 -47.34
N ASN A 357 -44.87 -79.47 -47.97
CA ASN A 357 -45.67 -79.12 -49.14
C ASN A 357 -45.36 -80.04 -50.34
N GLU A 358 -44.08 -80.28 -50.63
CA GLU A 358 -43.69 -81.14 -51.77
C GLU A 358 -44.05 -82.62 -51.52
N LEU A 359 -43.79 -83.13 -50.31
CA LEU A 359 -44.25 -84.46 -49.89
C LEU A 359 -45.77 -84.59 -50.01
N SER A 360 -46.54 -83.56 -49.62
CA SER A 360 -48.00 -83.58 -49.71
C SER A 360 -48.51 -83.68 -51.14
N LYS A 361 -47.91 -82.94 -52.09
CA LYS A 361 -48.24 -83.06 -53.53
C LYS A 361 -48.02 -84.49 -54.02
N ILE A 362 -46.86 -85.07 -53.71
CA ILE A 362 -46.48 -86.42 -54.14
C ILE A 362 -47.40 -87.48 -53.49
N VAL A 363 -47.78 -87.31 -52.22
CA VAL A 363 -48.76 -88.17 -51.53
C VAL A 363 -50.12 -88.10 -52.21
N VAL A 364 -50.62 -86.90 -52.55
CA VAL A 364 -51.93 -86.72 -53.21
C VAL A 364 -51.94 -87.35 -54.60
N GLU A 365 -50.90 -87.10 -55.40
CA GLU A 365 -50.69 -87.74 -56.70
C GLU A 365 -50.69 -89.26 -56.59
N LYS A 366 -49.85 -89.81 -55.72
CA LYS A 366 -49.74 -91.27 -55.53
C LYS A 366 -51.00 -91.91 -54.97
N THR A 367 -51.74 -91.21 -54.12
CA THR A 367 -53.02 -91.69 -53.57
C THR A 367 -54.08 -91.75 -54.67
N ARG A 368 -54.14 -90.75 -55.56
CA ARG A 368 -54.99 -90.77 -56.75
C ARG A 368 -54.62 -91.94 -57.65
N ASP A 369 -53.35 -92.10 -57.99
CA ASP A 369 -52.88 -93.18 -58.88
C ASP A 369 -53.26 -94.57 -58.32
N LEU A 370 -53.09 -94.79 -57.00
CA LEU A 370 -53.47 -96.02 -56.30
C LEU A 370 -54.99 -96.24 -56.26
N VAL A 371 -55.79 -95.18 -56.05
CA VAL A 371 -57.26 -95.25 -56.10
C VAL A 371 -57.75 -95.56 -57.52
N GLU A 372 -57.13 -94.99 -58.55
CA GLU A 372 -57.42 -95.30 -59.96
C GLU A 372 -57.01 -96.73 -60.34
N GLU A 373 -55.94 -97.28 -59.76
CA GLU A 373 -55.59 -98.70 -59.87
C GLU A 373 -56.62 -99.61 -59.19
N ARG A 374 -56.91 -99.40 -57.90
CA ARG A 374 -57.93 -100.19 -57.19
C ARG A 374 -59.32 -100.09 -57.82
N THR A 375 -59.69 -98.93 -58.39
CA THR A 375 -60.96 -98.77 -59.12
C THR A 375 -60.99 -99.61 -60.41
N ARG A 376 -59.87 -99.72 -61.13
CA ARG A 376 -59.75 -100.61 -62.31
C ARG A 376 -59.79 -102.09 -61.92
N GLU A 377 -59.09 -102.47 -60.84
CA GLU A 377 -59.16 -103.83 -60.30
C GLU A 377 -60.60 -104.20 -59.89
N VAL A 378 -61.25 -103.39 -59.06
CA VAL A 378 -62.64 -103.60 -58.61
C VAL A 378 -63.60 -103.69 -59.80
N LYS A 379 -63.43 -102.87 -60.83
CA LYS A 379 -64.23 -102.98 -62.06
C LYS A 379 -64.01 -104.32 -62.77
N SER A 380 -62.77 -104.77 -62.92
CA SER A 380 -62.46 -106.09 -63.53
C SER A 380 -62.99 -107.26 -62.70
N LEU A 381 -62.98 -107.15 -61.37
CA LEU A 381 -63.56 -108.14 -60.45
C LEU A 381 -65.09 -108.14 -60.52
N ASN A 382 -65.74 -106.98 -60.70
CA ASN A 382 -67.18 -106.93 -60.93
C ASN A 382 -67.53 -107.54 -62.29
N GLU A 383 -66.74 -107.28 -63.34
CA GLU A 383 -66.93 -107.86 -64.67
C GLU A 383 -66.78 -109.40 -64.66
N THR A 384 -65.86 -109.97 -63.87
CA THR A 384 -65.77 -111.43 -63.69
C THR A 384 -66.88 -112.00 -62.80
N ILE A 385 -67.32 -111.28 -61.76
CA ILE A 385 -68.49 -111.66 -60.95
C ILE A 385 -69.77 -111.67 -61.81
N ASP A 386 -69.97 -110.67 -62.67
CA ASP A 386 -71.09 -110.60 -63.60
C ASP A 386 -71.06 -111.74 -64.63
N GLN A 387 -69.87 -112.16 -65.06
CA GLN A 387 -69.69 -113.32 -65.94
C GLN A 387 -70.05 -114.63 -65.21
N LEU A 388 -69.48 -114.85 -64.01
CA LEU A 388 -69.78 -116.03 -63.19
C LEU A 388 -71.26 -116.09 -62.77
N MET A 389 -71.92 -114.96 -62.56
CA MET A 389 -73.36 -114.88 -62.29
C MET A 389 -74.20 -115.28 -63.51
N LYS A 390 -73.80 -114.90 -64.73
CA LYS A 390 -74.45 -115.37 -65.98
C LYS A 390 -74.25 -116.87 -66.18
N GLU A 391 -73.05 -117.38 -65.96
CA GLU A 391 -72.75 -118.82 -66.04
C GLU A 391 -73.55 -119.62 -65.02
N LYS A 392 -73.62 -119.15 -63.76
CA LYS A 392 -74.49 -119.69 -62.71
C LYS A 392 -75.98 -119.67 -63.09
N GLU A 393 -76.46 -118.60 -63.74
CA GLU A 393 -77.85 -118.54 -64.21
C GLU A 393 -78.10 -119.49 -65.39
N GLN A 394 -77.16 -119.60 -66.33
CA GLN A 394 -77.21 -120.57 -67.43
C GLN A 394 -77.24 -122.00 -66.89
N ILE A 395 -76.32 -122.37 -66.00
CA ILE A 395 -76.30 -123.67 -65.30
C ILE A 395 -77.60 -123.88 -64.54
N GLY A 396 -78.10 -122.87 -63.81
CA GLY A 396 -79.38 -122.92 -63.11
C GLY A 396 -80.58 -123.12 -64.03
N SER A 397 -80.57 -122.55 -65.24
CA SER A 397 -81.59 -122.76 -66.27
C SER A 397 -81.49 -124.15 -66.91
N LEU A 398 -80.27 -124.67 -67.10
CA LEU A 398 -79.98 -126.01 -67.61
C LEU A 398 -80.44 -127.09 -66.62
N LEU A 399 -80.18 -126.88 -65.32
CA LEU A 399 -80.67 -127.73 -64.24
C LEU A 399 -82.19 -127.64 -64.10
N ARG A 400 -82.80 -126.46 -64.17
CA ARG A 400 -84.26 -126.32 -64.17
C ARG A 400 -84.91 -126.98 -65.39
N SER A 401 -84.31 -126.92 -66.58
CA SER A 401 -84.85 -127.58 -67.77
C SER A 401 -84.70 -129.10 -67.73
N THR A 402 -83.58 -129.64 -67.23
CA THR A 402 -83.40 -131.09 -67.04
C THR A 402 -84.27 -131.65 -65.91
N LEU A 403 -84.49 -130.92 -64.82
CA LEU A 403 -85.44 -131.30 -63.78
C LEU A 403 -86.90 -131.22 -64.27
N SER A 404 -87.27 -130.15 -64.97
CA SER A 404 -88.62 -130.02 -65.57
C SER A 404 -88.90 -131.15 -66.56
N ARG A 405 -87.94 -131.48 -67.43
CA ARG A 405 -88.03 -132.61 -68.38
C ARG A 405 -88.04 -133.98 -67.69
N ARG A 406 -87.50 -134.11 -66.48
CA ARG A 406 -87.61 -135.33 -65.64
C ARG A 406 -88.99 -135.47 -64.98
N MET A 407 -89.73 -134.37 -64.80
CA MET A 407 -90.96 -134.33 -64.00
C MET A 407 -92.25 -134.35 -64.83
N SER A 408 -92.16 -134.42 -66.17
CA SER A 408 -93.31 -134.28 -67.08
C SER A 408 -93.65 -135.51 -67.93
N VAL A 409 -92.96 -136.65 -67.76
CA VAL A 409 -93.26 -137.92 -68.46
C VAL A 409 -93.05 -139.07 -67.48
N ASP A 410 -94.03 -139.96 -67.38
CA ASP A 410 -94.03 -141.10 -66.47
C ASP A 410 -93.72 -142.43 -67.18
N LEU A 411 -93.08 -143.33 -66.43
CA LEU A 411 -92.78 -144.77 -66.64
C LEU A 411 -92.61 -145.40 -68.05
N SER A 412 -91.55 -146.24 -68.10
CA SER A 412 -91.32 -147.38 -69.02
C SER A 412 -90.40 -147.20 -70.25
N SER A 413 -89.25 -147.89 -70.20
CA SER A 413 -88.43 -148.36 -71.34
C SER A 413 -87.63 -147.35 -72.20
N LYS A 414 -86.55 -146.73 -71.67
CA LYS A 414 -85.39 -146.30 -72.51
C LYS A 414 -84.07 -145.96 -71.78
N THR A 415 -83.48 -146.91 -71.05
CA THR A 415 -82.22 -146.68 -70.30
C THR A 415 -80.98 -146.38 -71.17
N ASN A 416 -81.01 -146.67 -72.48
CA ASN A 416 -79.83 -146.58 -73.37
C ASN A 416 -79.54 -145.20 -73.99
N GLU A 417 -80.43 -144.21 -73.87
CA GLU A 417 -80.13 -142.84 -74.32
C GLU A 417 -79.43 -142.01 -73.23
N LEU A 418 -79.60 -142.40 -71.96
CA LEU A 418 -79.03 -141.76 -70.77
C LEU A 418 -77.48 -141.72 -70.83
N PHE A 419 -76.86 -142.83 -71.19
CA PHE A 419 -75.39 -142.93 -71.30
C PHE A 419 -74.81 -142.03 -72.40
N LYS A 420 -75.47 -141.90 -73.57
CA LYS A 420 -74.97 -141.06 -74.67
C LYS A 420 -75.08 -139.56 -74.37
N VAL A 421 -76.09 -139.14 -73.60
CA VAL A 421 -76.20 -137.74 -73.18
C VAL A 421 -75.14 -137.40 -72.13
N ALA A 422 -74.85 -138.32 -71.19
CA ALA A 422 -73.77 -138.15 -70.22
C ALA A 422 -72.38 -138.15 -70.89
N GLU A 423 -72.12 -139.07 -71.83
CA GLU A 423 -70.86 -139.21 -72.58
C GLU A 423 -70.52 -137.96 -73.41
N ASN A 424 -71.53 -137.30 -73.98
CA ASN A 424 -71.34 -136.01 -74.66
C ASN A 424 -71.14 -134.84 -73.69
N GLY A 425 -71.91 -134.76 -72.60
CA GLY A 425 -71.81 -133.65 -71.63
C GLY A 425 -70.47 -133.62 -70.87
N LEU A 426 -69.93 -134.80 -70.52
CA LEU A 426 -68.56 -134.92 -69.99
C LEU A 426 -67.50 -134.41 -70.98
N LYS A 427 -67.73 -134.62 -72.28
CA LYS A 427 -66.81 -134.22 -73.33
C LYS A 427 -66.83 -132.71 -73.62
N GLU A 428 -67.97 -132.03 -73.46
CA GLU A 428 -68.04 -130.56 -73.45
C GLU A 428 -67.37 -129.95 -72.20
N ALA A 429 -67.34 -130.68 -71.07
CA ALA A 429 -66.58 -130.32 -69.87
C ALA A 429 -65.07 -130.70 -69.93
N GLY A 430 -64.56 -131.18 -71.08
CA GLY A 430 -63.15 -131.51 -71.27
C GLY A 430 -62.69 -132.87 -70.72
N ILE A 431 -63.61 -133.72 -70.26
CA ILE A 431 -63.31 -135.03 -69.65
C ILE A 431 -63.61 -136.15 -70.66
N GLU A 432 -62.57 -136.76 -71.25
CA GLU A 432 -62.77 -137.85 -72.23
C GLU A 432 -62.82 -139.23 -71.56
N TYR A 433 -64.04 -139.74 -71.39
CA TYR A 433 -64.35 -141.12 -70.96
C TYR A 433 -65.35 -141.76 -71.95
N LYS A 434 -65.27 -143.08 -72.17
CA LYS A 434 -66.13 -143.80 -73.13
C LYS A 434 -66.77 -145.03 -72.51
N PHE A 435 -68.09 -145.16 -72.65
CA PHE A 435 -68.88 -146.31 -72.19
C PHE A 435 -69.01 -147.41 -73.26
N SER A 436 -68.31 -147.29 -74.39
CA SER A 436 -68.38 -148.22 -75.52
C SER A 436 -67.56 -149.50 -75.30
N LYS A 437 -68.04 -150.43 -74.46
CA LYS A 437 -67.53 -151.81 -74.42
C LYS A 437 -68.64 -152.87 -74.38
N PHE A 438 -69.22 -153.11 -75.57
CA PHE A 438 -69.97 -154.33 -75.88
C PHE A 438 -69.14 -155.57 -75.47
N GLN A 439 -69.68 -156.62 -74.86
CA GLN A 439 -70.91 -157.39 -75.13
C GLN A 439 -70.83 -158.27 -76.40
N GLY A 440 -70.40 -159.53 -76.21
CA GLY A 440 -71.00 -160.66 -76.92
C GLY A 440 -70.26 -161.33 -78.09
N SER A 441 -69.39 -162.31 -77.80
CA SER A 441 -69.16 -163.43 -78.72
C SER A 441 -68.83 -164.76 -78.00
N LYS A 442 -69.84 -165.64 -77.90
CA LYS A 442 -69.81 -167.12 -77.69
C LYS A 442 -68.52 -167.76 -77.10
N GLY A 443 -68.57 -168.31 -75.87
CA GLY A 443 -67.41 -169.03 -75.30
C GLY A 443 -67.54 -170.00 -74.11
N LYS A 444 -68.72 -170.22 -73.48
CA LYS A 444 -68.89 -170.84 -72.13
C LYS A 444 -68.31 -169.95 -70.99
N MET A 445 -68.71 -170.02 -69.72
CA MET A 445 -69.54 -171.00 -68.98
C MET A 445 -70.68 -170.29 -68.19
N SER A 446 -71.29 -170.93 -67.18
CA SER A 446 -72.48 -170.49 -66.43
C SER A 446 -72.21 -169.53 -65.23
N PRO A 447 -73.21 -168.73 -64.77
CA PRO A 447 -73.14 -167.77 -63.65
C PRO A 447 -73.12 -168.46 -62.25
N ASP A 448 -72.91 -167.79 -61.10
CA ASP A 448 -73.47 -166.49 -60.64
C ASP A 448 -72.62 -165.77 -59.54
N GLU A 449 -73.17 -164.72 -58.90
CA GLU A 449 -72.71 -164.04 -57.65
C GLU A 449 -71.41 -163.19 -57.69
N VAL A 450 -71.46 -161.94 -58.19
CA VAL A 450 -70.36 -160.94 -58.02
C VAL A 450 -70.82 -159.49 -57.73
N GLU A 451 -72.11 -159.14 -57.77
CA GLU A 451 -72.57 -157.73 -57.80
C GLU A 451 -72.35 -156.91 -56.51
N GLU A 452 -72.19 -157.51 -55.33
CA GLU A 452 -72.18 -156.76 -54.06
C GLU A 452 -70.90 -155.95 -53.78
N ASN A 453 -69.73 -156.39 -54.30
CA ASN A 453 -68.44 -155.76 -53.98
C ASN A 453 -68.24 -154.38 -54.66
N GLU A 454 -68.79 -154.18 -55.86
CA GLU A 454 -68.57 -152.94 -56.62
C GLU A 454 -69.33 -151.74 -56.01
N VAL A 455 -70.51 -152.00 -55.44
CA VAL A 455 -71.33 -150.98 -54.76
C VAL A 455 -70.64 -150.48 -53.48
N TYR A 456 -70.04 -151.38 -52.70
CA TYR A 456 -69.35 -151.01 -51.46
C TYR A 456 -68.09 -150.16 -51.71
N ALA A 457 -67.32 -150.50 -52.75
CA ALA A 457 -66.17 -149.71 -53.16
C ALA A 457 -66.57 -148.29 -53.63
N LEU A 458 -67.63 -148.18 -54.43
CA LEU A 458 -68.14 -146.89 -54.90
C LEU A 458 -68.68 -146.02 -53.75
N ALA A 459 -69.35 -146.63 -52.76
CA ALA A 459 -69.83 -145.95 -51.57
C ALA A 459 -68.68 -145.36 -50.72
N SER A 460 -67.64 -146.14 -50.43
CA SER A 460 -66.46 -145.63 -49.69
C SER A 460 -65.71 -144.53 -50.45
N ALA A 461 -65.64 -144.60 -51.79
CA ALA A 461 -65.06 -143.54 -52.60
C ALA A 461 -65.88 -142.23 -52.48
N LEU A 462 -67.21 -142.31 -52.55
CA LEU A 462 -68.09 -141.15 -52.40
C LEU A 462 -68.00 -140.56 -50.99
N GLU A 463 -67.99 -141.40 -49.95
CA GLU A 463 -67.91 -140.96 -48.55
C GLU A 463 -66.60 -140.22 -48.25
N ASN A 464 -65.46 -140.68 -48.78
CA ASN A 464 -64.18 -139.99 -48.65
C ASN A 464 -64.17 -138.64 -49.40
N ILE A 465 -64.73 -138.56 -50.61
CA ILE A 465 -64.86 -137.29 -51.34
C ILE A 465 -65.73 -136.29 -50.57
N ILE A 466 -66.84 -136.74 -49.98
CA ILE A 466 -67.71 -135.90 -49.15
C ILE A 466 -66.97 -135.40 -47.89
N LYS A 467 -66.21 -136.26 -47.20
CA LYS A 467 -65.40 -135.85 -46.03
C LYS A 467 -64.28 -134.87 -46.41
N GLN A 468 -63.60 -135.09 -47.52
CA GLN A 468 -62.58 -134.18 -48.05
C GLN A 468 -63.17 -132.78 -48.31
N SER A 469 -64.30 -132.71 -49.02
CA SER A 469 -64.98 -131.45 -49.33
C SER A 469 -65.58 -130.78 -48.09
N GLN A 470 -66.06 -131.54 -47.10
CA GLN A 470 -66.51 -130.99 -45.82
C GLN A 470 -65.36 -130.36 -45.01
N LEU A 471 -64.16 -130.95 -45.02
CA LEU A 471 -62.97 -130.35 -44.39
C LEU A 471 -62.56 -129.06 -45.10
N GLU A 472 -62.49 -129.07 -46.43
CA GLU A 472 -62.17 -127.89 -47.25
C GLU A 472 -63.16 -126.73 -47.02
N ILE A 473 -64.46 -127.03 -46.91
CA ILE A 473 -65.50 -126.05 -46.56
C ILE A 473 -65.30 -125.50 -45.13
N ILE A 474 -64.82 -126.29 -44.18
CA ILE A 474 -64.54 -125.84 -42.80
C ILE A 474 -63.29 -124.94 -42.76
N GLU A 475 -62.21 -125.29 -43.47
CA GLU A 475 -61.00 -124.46 -43.57
C GLU A 475 -61.30 -123.11 -44.25
N LEU A 476 -62.03 -123.13 -45.37
CA LEU A 476 -62.48 -121.90 -46.04
C LEU A 476 -63.38 -121.05 -45.13
N LYS A 477 -64.25 -121.67 -44.33
CA LYS A 477 -65.10 -120.95 -43.36
C LYS A 477 -64.28 -120.31 -42.24
N HIS A 478 -63.27 -121.01 -41.70
CA HIS A 478 -62.35 -120.44 -40.70
C HIS A 478 -61.55 -119.26 -41.28
N SER A 479 -60.98 -119.40 -42.48
CA SER A 479 -60.23 -118.30 -43.12
C SER A 479 -61.10 -117.07 -43.39
N VAL A 480 -62.38 -117.27 -43.78
CA VAL A 480 -63.36 -116.18 -43.94
C VAL A 480 -63.82 -115.57 -42.60
N GLU A 481 -63.72 -116.30 -41.49
CA GLU A 481 -63.99 -115.79 -40.14
C GLU A 481 -62.78 -115.03 -39.56
N GLU A 482 -61.57 -115.49 -39.85
CA GLU A 482 -60.29 -114.82 -39.53
C GLU A 482 -60.16 -113.47 -40.27
N LEU A 483 -60.41 -113.44 -41.58
CA LEU A 483 -60.42 -112.20 -42.37
C LEU A 483 -61.49 -111.20 -41.89
N ARG A 484 -62.61 -111.66 -41.33
CA ARG A 484 -63.60 -110.77 -40.67
C ARG A 484 -63.11 -110.26 -39.33
N ALA A 485 -62.42 -111.07 -38.54
CA ALA A 485 -61.84 -110.62 -37.28
C ALA A 485 -60.78 -109.55 -37.52
N GLU A 486 -59.87 -109.77 -38.48
CA GLU A 486 -58.86 -108.78 -38.89
C GLU A 486 -59.49 -107.50 -39.46
N SER A 487 -60.48 -107.61 -40.35
CA SER A 487 -61.21 -106.44 -40.89
C SER A 487 -61.93 -105.63 -39.80
N ASN A 488 -62.51 -106.29 -38.80
CA ASN A 488 -63.10 -105.62 -37.64
C ASN A 488 -62.05 -104.96 -36.75
N LEU A 489 -60.87 -105.57 -36.55
CA LEU A 489 -59.77 -104.98 -35.78
C LEU A 489 -59.22 -103.71 -36.44
N TYR A 490 -59.02 -103.74 -37.77
CA TYR A 490 -58.66 -102.54 -38.53
C TYR A 490 -59.73 -101.45 -38.42
N LYS A 491 -61.01 -101.83 -38.45
CA LYS A 491 -62.10 -100.87 -38.25
C LYS A 491 -62.10 -100.29 -36.84
N GLU A 492 -61.87 -101.08 -35.80
CA GLU A 492 -61.80 -100.59 -34.41
C GLU A 492 -60.59 -99.66 -34.20
N HIS A 493 -59.46 -99.91 -34.87
CA HIS A 493 -58.34 -98.97 -34.92
C HIS A 493 -58.69 -97.66 -35.62
N VAL A 494 -59.45 -97.67 -36.72
CA VAL A 494 -59.94 -96.43 -37.36
C VAL A 494 -60.97 -95.71 -36.49
N ASP A 495 -61.95 -96.42 -35.94
CA ASP A 495 -63.01 -95.89 -35.08
C ASP A 495 -62.50 -95.40 -33.71
N THR A 496 -61.26 -95.74 -33.31
CA THR A 496 -60.56 -95.16 -32.14
C THR A 496 -59.69 -93.98 -32.55
N GLN A 497 -58.94 -94.09 -33.66
CA GLN A 497 -58.13 -92.99 -34.23
C GLN A 497 -58.96 -91.79 -34.74
N THR A 498 -60.29 -91.91 -34.80
CA THR A 498 -61.23 -90.80 -35.05
C THR A 498 -62.01 -90.35 -33.80
N LYS A 499 -61.58 -90.73 -32.59
CA LYS A 499 -62.17 -90.30 -31.30
C LYS A 499 -61.17 -89.65 -30.34
N GLU A 500 -59.88 -89.66 -30.69
CA GLU A 500 -58.86 -88.73 -30.17
C GLU A 500 -58.77 -87.48 -31.05
#